data_AF-A0AA96QLS6-F1
#
_entry.id   AF-A0AA96QLS6-F1
#
_cell.length_a   1.000
_cell.length_b   1.000
_cell.length_c   1.000
_cell.angle_alpha   90.00
_cell.angle_beta   90.00
_cell.angle_gamma   90.00
#
_symmetry.space_group_name_H-M   'P 1'
#
loop_
_entity.id
_entity.type
_entity.pdbx_description
1 polymer ?
#
loop_
_entity_poly.entity_id
_entity_poly.type
_entity_poly.pdbx_seq_one_letter_code
_entity_poly.pdbx_strand_id
1 'polypeptide(L)'
;MRRGTLAAAVVAALVFAPAPALAAPGDLPAGSASLLDSPELDELQRRAAAVQADLQRRQARVLEARAALDAARSAAEQAQADIAAADAELARARAEVARHASAVYRDAGEVTALSVLLGGGGPADVVAAAGLLDAAERHAAAVVGAAERRRQEAAARRSEAEEVQATARARATELTGQIAELEAAAAAATRDLEAAVAAADRELGRQREEQRAAGRAAAAAWQDRLGRLAAAGVDPPPAAALRDPAAGAPEGLVPLPAADGGVQAGAAQLPGSPLVVLPAETVTAVSAAVAALDEPYAAGATGPAAWSCGGLVQAVYAAAGVDLPRGQAELYAVTTPVDRADVLPGDLVFLGGRAAGLGNVGIAVDGSTVLAADARAGAVVVGRPAAERVLAVGRPSLGQRAAVAAPGPSAGVLPVECGAVRHPPSTSGGNAWGGFPNGLIPPGSMCSLGVAGHLLRCDAAAAYRELAAAFAVAFGRPLCTTDSYRTYAAQVRLYGEKPELAAVPGTSEHGWGLAVDLCGGIERFGTPEYAWMVAEAGRFGFVHPGWADQGGGREEPWHWEYAGG
;
A
#
# COMPACT_ATOMS: atom_id res chain seq x y z
N MET A 1 70.07 -45.76 -40.60
CA MET A 1 68.73 -45.21 -40.33
C MET A 1 67.98 -46.18 -39.43
N ARG A 2 68.02 -45.98 -38.10
CA ARG A 2 67.33 -46.82 -37.10
C ARG A 2 66.05 -46.10 -36.67
N ARG A 3 64.90 -46.76 -36.81
CA ARG A 3 63.60 -46.29 -36.30
C ARG A 3 63.44 -46.77 -34.85
N GLY A 4 63.32 -45.83 -33.92
CA GLY A 4 63.03 -46.09 -32.51
C GLY A 4 61.53 -46.03 -32.24
N THR A 5 61.02 -47.06 -31.56
CA THR A 5 59.66 -47.17 -31.02
C THR A 5 59.57 -46.44 -29.68
N LEU A 6 58.68 -45.45 -29.57
CA LEU A 6 58.31 -44.78 -28.32
C LEU A 6 57.03 -45.44 -27.76
N ALA A 7 57.14 -46.01 -26.57
CA ALA A 7 56.02 -46.51 -25.78
C ALA A 7 55.37 -45.35 -25.02
N ALA A 8 54.06 -45.17 -25.19
CA ALA A 8 53.27 -44.19 -24.43
C ALA A 8 52.74 -44.85 -23.15
N ALA A 9 53.18 -44.34 -21.99
CA ALA A 9 52.64 -44.70 -20.68
C ALA A 9 51.36 -43.90 -20.42
N VAL A 10 50.25 -44.59 -20.18
CA VAL A 10 48.97 -43.99 -19.76
C VAL A 10 48.99 -43.87 -18.24
N VAL A 11 49.09 -42.65 -17.73
CA VAL A 11 48.87 -42.32 -16.31
C VAL A 11 47.38 -42.02 -16.14
N ALA A 12 46.67 -42.88 -15.41
CA ALA A 12 45.28 -42.64 -15.01
C ALA A 12 45.24 -41.58 -13.90
N ALA A 13 44.91 -40.34 -14.26
CA ALA A 13 44.61 -39.29 -13.30
C ALA A 13 43.19 -39.50 -12.74
N LEU A 14 43.09 -39.93 -11.49
CA LEU A 14 41.86 -39.89 -10.71
C LEU A 14 41.49 -38.42 -10.46
N VAL A 15 40.51 -37.93 -11.22
CA VAL A 15 39.91 -36.61 -11.01
C VAL A 15 38.99 -36.71 -9.79
N PHE A 16 39.43 -36.18 -8.65
CA PHE A 16 38.52 -35.82 -7.56
C PHE A 16 37.64 -34.65 -8.04
N ALA A 17 36.36 -34.91 -8.27
CA ALA A 17 35.39 -33.84 -8.46
C ALA A 17 35.26 -33.07 -7.12
N PRO A 18 35.37 -31.74 -7.10
CA PRO A 18 35.09 -30.97 -5.90
C PRO A 18 33.61 -31.11 -5.55
N ALA A 19 33.31 -31.38 -4.28
CA ALA A 19 31.95 -31.31 -3.75
C ALA A 19 31.37 -29.91 -4.03
N PRO A 20 30.07 -29.77 -4.36
CA PRO A 20 29.47 -28.46 -4.51
C PRO A 20 29.59 -27.74 -3.17
N ALA A 21 30.23 -26.56 -3.18
CA ALA A 21 30.23 -25.68 -2.03
C ALA A 21 28.77 -25.26 -1.77
N LEU A 22 28.14 -25.86 -0.75
CA LEU A 22 26.87 -25.34 -0.24
C LEU A 22 27.13 -23.89 0.17
N ALA A 23 26.39 -22.96 -0.43
CA ALA A 23 26.36 -21.58 0.03
C ALA A 23 26.06 -21.59 1.53
N ALA A 24 26.90 -20.94 2.32
CA ALA A 24 26.68 -20.84 3.75
C ALA A 24 25.31 -20.15 3.99
N PRO A 25 24.48 -20.65 4.92
CA PRO A 25 23.21 -19.99 5.22
C PRO A 25 23.48 -18.55 5.64
N GLY A 26 22.73 -17.62 5.02
CA GLY A 26 22.82 -16.20 5.32
C GLY A 26 22.36 -15.89 6.75
N ASP A 27 22.57 -14.65 7.18
CA ASP A 27 22.07 -14.17 8.46
C ASP A 27 20.54 -14.28 8.50
N LEU A 28 19.97 -14.48 9.70
CA LEU A 28 18.53 -14.34 9.89
C LEU A 28 18.11 -12.96 9.37
N PRO A 29 17.01 -12.86 8.62
CA PRO A 29 16.65 -11.61 8.00
C PRO A 29 16.62 -10.49 9.05
N ALA A 30 17.32 -9.40 8.77
CA ALA A 30 17.15 -8.16 9.53
C ALA A 30 15.69 -7.66 9.48
N GLY A 31 14.90 -8.22 8.56
CA GLY A 31 13.55 -7.81 8.20
C GLY A 31 13.63 -7.01 6.93
N SER A 32 12.65 -7.19 6.05
CA SER A 32 12.48 -6.36 4.87
C SER A 32 12.35 -4.87 5.25
N ALA A 33 11.99 -4.55 6.50
CA ALA A 33 11.93 -3.20 7.07
C ALA A 33 13.06 -2.23 6.65
N SER A 34 14.32 -2.67 6.51
CA SER A 34 15.42 -1.76 6.13
C SER A 34 15.37 -1.28 4.66
N LEU A 35 14.68 -1.99 3.77
CA LEU A 35 14.47 -1.57 2.37
C LEU A 35 13.16 -0.80 2.17
N LEU A 36 12.29 -0.80 3.19
CA LEU A 36 10.87 -0.48 3.07
C LEU A 36 10.43 0.68 3.96
N ASP A 37 11.29 1.10 4.89
CA ASP A 37 11.16 2.29 5.73
C ASP A 37 11.99 3.45 5.12
N SER A 38 11.88 3.64 3.79
CA SER A 38 12.61 4.66 3.05
C SER A 38 11.87 6.00 3.16
N PRO A 39 12.43 7.01 3.85
CA PRO A 39 11.87 8.36 3.85
C PRO A 39 11.78 8.96 2.43
N GLU A 40 12.51 8.39 1.45
CA GLU A 40 12.40 8.78 0.05
C GLU A 40 11.09 8.31 -0.61
N LEU A 41 10.60 7.10 -0.29
CA LEU A 41 9.31 6.57 -0.77
C LEU A 41 8.13 7.38 -0.21
N ASP A 42 8.19 7.70 1.08
CA ASP A 42 7.25 8.59 1.76
C ASP A 42 7.21 9.99 1.11
N GLU A 43 8.38 10.57 0.84
CA GLU A 43 8.49 11.87 0.19
C GLU A 43 7.99 11.84 -1.26
N LEU A 44 8.26 10.74 -1.99
CA LEU A 44 7.76 10.56 -3.34
C LEU A 44 6.22 10.48 -3.36
N GLN A 45 5.61 9.75 -2.42
CA GLN A 45 4.16 9.68 -2.30
C GLN A 45 3.55 11.02 -1.88
N ARG A 46 4.11 11.72 -0.88
CA ARG A 46 3.63 13.06 -0.49
C ARG A 46 3.64 14.04 -1.67
N ARG A 47 4.71 14.01 -2.48
CA ARG A 47 4.79 14.83 -3.71
C ARG A 47 3.75 14.41 -4.74
N ALA A 48 3.56 13.12 -4.98
CA ALA A 48 2.53 12.61 -5.90
C ALA A 48 1.11 13.03 -5.47
N ALA A 49 0.79 12.90 -4.19
CA ALA A 49 -0.49 13.33 -3.62
C ALA A 49 -0.68 14.85 -3.72
N ALA A 50 0.36 15.63 -3.46
CA ALA A 50 0.33 17.09 -3.60
C ALA A 50 0.07 17.53 -5.05
N VAL A 51 0.73 16.91 -6.03
CA VAL A 51 0.52 17.19 -7.46
C VAL A 51 -0.91 16.85 -7.88
N GLN A 52 -1.47 15.73 -7.40
CA GLN A 52 -2.85 15.35 -7.70
C GLN A 52 -3.89 16.28 -7.06
N ALA A 53 -3.68 16.69 -5.82
CA ALA A 53 -4.53 17.68 -5.16
C ALA A 53 -4.49 19.04 -5.89
N ASP A 54 -3.34 19.44 -6.43
CA ASP A 54 -3.23 20.67 -7.22
C ASP A 54 -3.93 20.56 -8.59
N LEU A 55 -3.81 19.40 -9.24
CA LEU A 55 -4.53 19.10 -10.48
C LEU A 55 -6.04 19.27 -10.30
N GLN A 56 -6.61 18.71 -9.22
CA GLN A 56 -8.05 18.83 -8.93
C GLN A 56 -8.50 20.28 -8.73
N ARG A 57 -7.77 21.05 -7.91
CA ARG A 57 -8.10 22.47 -7.69
C ARG A 57 -8.10 23.28 -8.98
N ARG A 58 -7.26 22.92 -9.95
CA ARG A 58 -7.17 23.63 -11.24
C ARG A 58 -8.17 23.15 -12.27
N GLN A 59 -8.55 21.87 -12.26
CA GLN A 59 -9.66 21.36 -13.08
C GLN A 59 -10.97 22.10 -12.77
N ALA A 60 -11.27 22.35 -11.49
CA ALA A 60 -12.42 23.16 -11.08
C ALA A 60 -12.36 24.59 -11.65
N ARG A 61 -11.20 25.24 -11.56
CA ARG A 61 -10.98 26.59 -12.11
C ARG A 61 -11.12 26.65 -13.63
N VAL A 62 -10.81 25.57 -14.36
CA VAL A 62 -11.02 25.52 -15.81
C VAL A 62 -12.50 25.49 -16.17
N LEU A 63 -13.33 24.78 -15.40
CA LEU A 63 -14.77 24.78 -15.61
C LEU A 63 -15.34 26.20 -15.42
N GLU A 64 -14.91 26.89 -14.36
CA GLU A 64 -15.28 28.29 -14.11
C GLU A 64 -14.80 29.22 -15.24
N ALA A 65 -13.54 29.08 -15.68
CA ALA A 65 -12.98 29.91 -16.75
C ALA A 65 -13.65 29.68 -18.11
N ARG A 66 -14.08 28.45 -18.40
CA ARG A 66 -14.87 28.12 -19.61
C ARG A 66 -16.25 28.78 -19.55
N ALA A 67 -16.95 28.67 -18.43
CA ALA A 67 -18.23 29.34 -18.24
C ALA A 67 -18.12 30.87 -18.38
N ALA A 68 -17.04 31.47 -17.84
CA ALA A 68 -16.76 32.90 -18.00
C ALA A 68 -16.48 33.30 -19.45
N LEU A 69 -15.73 32.47 -20.20
CA LEU A 69 -15.46 32.68 -21.62
C LEU A 69 -16.75 32.62 -22.46
N ASP A 70 -17.61 31.64 -22.18
CA ASP A 70 -18.90 31.50 -22.88
C ASP A 70 -19.79 32.72 -22.61
N ALA A 71 -19.88 33.17 -21.35
CA ALA A 71 -20.62 34.38 -20.99
C ALA A 71 -20.05 35.64 -21.67
N ALA A 72 -18.73 35.80 -21.69
CA ALA A 72 -18.07 36.94 -22.33
C ALA A 72 -18.29 36.95 -23.86
N ARG A 73 -18.28 35.78 -24.50
CA ARG A 73 -18.59 35.63 -25.91
C ARG A 73 -20.03 36.05 -26.22
N SER A 74 -21.00 35.60 -25.42
CA SER A 74 -22.40 36.01 -25.59
C SER A 74 -22.59 37.52 -25.39
N ALA A 75 -21.88 38.12 -24.43
CA ALA A 75 -21.91 39.57 -24.23
C ALA A 75 -21.33 40.35 -25.43
N ALA A 76 -20.22 39.88 -26.01
CA ALA A 76 -19.64 40.48 -27.21
C ALA A 76 -20.56 40.35 -28.44
N GLU A 77 -21.19 39.19 -28.62
CA GLU A 77 -22.19 38.98 -29.68
C GLU A 77 -23.41 39.92 -29.52
N GLN A 78 -23.90 40.10 -28.29
CA GLN A 78 -24.99 41.05 -27.99
C GLN A 78 -24.56 42.50 -28.24
N ALA A 79 -23.38 42.91 -27.78
CA ALA A 79 -22.87 44.27 -27.99
C ALA A 79 -22.66 44.57 -29.49
N GLN A 80 -22.27 43.57 -30.28
CA GLN A 80 -22.17 43.67 -31.73
C GLN A 80 -23.56 43.83 -32.40
N ALA A 81 -24.60 43.19 -31.86
CA ALA A 81 -25.97 43.41 -32.31
C ALA A 81 -26.49 44.82 -31.93
N ASP A 82 -26.16 45.30 -30.73
CA ASP A 82 -26.56 46.62 -30.23
C ASP A 82 -25.97 47.76 -31.07
N ILE A 83 -24.69 47.67 -31.46
CA ILE A 83 -24.07 48.66 -32.35
C ILE A 83 -24.70 48.63 -33.75
N ALA A 84 -25.03 47.46 -34.28
CA ALA A 84 -25.71 47.35 -35.57
C ALA A 84 -27.12 47.98 -35.51
N ALA A 85 -27.84 47.80 -34.39
CA ALA A 85 -29.13 48.43 -34.16
C ALA A 85 -29.02 49.96 -34.03
N ALA A 86 -28.00 50.46 -33.31
CA ALA A 86 -27.74 51.88 -33.16
C ALA A 86 -27.31 52.55 -34.49
N ASP A 87 -26.51 51.87 -35.31
CA ASP A 87 -26.16 52.32 -36.66
C ASP A 87 -27.41 52.42 -37.55
N ALA A 88 -28.32 51.45 -37.47
CA ALA A 88 -29.59 51.49 -38.18
C ALA A 88 -30.53 52.61 -37.67
N GLU A 89 -30.55 52.88 -36.37
CA GLU A 89 -31.28 54.03 -35.78
C GLU A 89 -30.72 55.36 -36.29
N LEU A 90 -29.39 55.53 -36.29
CA LEU A 90 -28.74 56.72 -36.81
C LEU A 90 -29.01 56.92 -38.30
N ALA A 91 -28.96 55.85 -39.10
CA ALA A 91 -29.31 55.91 -40.52
C ALA A 91 -30.77 56.35 -40.74
N ARG A 92 -31.71 55.84 -39.94
CA ARG A 92 -33.13 56.26 -39.98
C ARG A 92 -33.31 57.72 -39.58
N ALA A 93 -32.68 58.16 -38.50
CA ALA A 93 -32.71 59.55 -38.05
C ALA A 93 -32.19 60.50 -39.12
N ARG A 94 -31.04 60.19 -39.74
CA ARG A 94 -30.46 60.99 -40.84
C ARG A 94 -31.37 61.01 -42.07
N ALA A 95 -31.96 59.87 -42.44
CA ALA A 95 -32.89 59.80 -43.56
C ALA A 95 -34.17 60.61 -43.31
N GLU A 96 -34.67 60.65 -42.08
CA GLU A 96 -35.85 61.44 -41.71
C GLU A 96 -35.56 62.93 -41.77
N VAL A 97 -34.44 63.38 -41.20
CA VAL A 97 -33.97 64.78 -41.32
C VAL A 97 -33.78 65.15 -42.79
N ALA A 98 -33.16 64.28 -43.60
CA ALA A 98 -32.99 64.52 -45.04
C ALA A 98 -34.31 64.61 -45.80
N ARG A 99 -35.30 63.77 -45.47
CA ARG A 99 -36.66 63.85 -46.05
C ARG A 99 -37.36 65.15 -45.67
N HIS A 100 -37.30 65.55 -44.40
CA HIS A 100 -37.89 66.80 -43.93
C HIS A 100 -37.23 68.01 -44.58
N ALA A 101 -35.88 68.07 -44.60
CA ALA A 101 -35.14 69.12 -45.29
C ALA A 101 -35.48 69.18 -46.80
N SER A 102 -35.60 68.03 -47.45
CA SER A 102 -36.01 67.95 -48.87
C SER A 102 -37.47 68.33 -49.11
N ALA A 103 -38.35 68.14 -48.11
CA ALA A 103 -39.74 68.58 -48.16
C ALA A 103 -39.82 70.09 -47.99
N VAL A 104 -39.19 70.65 -46.94
CA VAL A 104 -39.08 72.11 -46.73
C VAL A 104 -38.45 72.81 -47.94
N TYR A 105 -37.43 72.22 -48.57
CA TYR A 105 -36.81 72.77 -49.78
C TYR A 105 -37.71 72.69 -51.02
N ARG A 106 -38.49 71.62 -51.19
CA ARG A 106 -39.43 71.47 -52.32
C ARG A 106 -40.69 72.32 -52.15
N ASP A 107 -41.13 72.50 -50.91
CA ASP A 107 -42.28 73.31 -50.50
C ASP A 107 -41.89 74.78 -50.20
N ALA A 108 -40.62 75.14 -50.43
CA ALA A 108 -40.04 76.48 -50.28
C ALA A 108 -40.67 77.56 -51.18
N GLY A 109 -41.81 77.25 -51.80
CA GLY A 109 -42.70 78.23 -52.42
C GLY A 109 -43.72 78.86 -51.46
N GLU A 110 -44.17 78.20 -50.38
CA GLU A 110 -45.38 78.66 -49.67
C GLU A 110 -45.19 79.15 -48.22
N VAL A 111 -44.33 78.55 -47.37
CA VAL A 111 -44.25 78.95 -45.94
C VAL A 111 -42.82 79.17 -45.44
N THR A 112 -42.35 80.41 -45.57
CA THR A 112 -41.14 80.98 -44.97
C THR A 112 -41.55 82.24 -44.20
N ALA A 113 -40.74 82.71 -43.25
CA ALA A 113 -41.01 83.99 -42.57
C ALA A 113 -41.22 85.15 -43.56
N LEU A 114 -40.53 85.11 -44.72
CA LEU A 114 -40.66 86.07 -45.81
C LEU A 114 -41.95 85.87 -46.63
N SER A 115 -42.38 84.64 -46.91
CA SER A 115 -43.63 84.38 -47.65
C SER A 115 -44.88 84.57 -46.80
N VAL A 116 -44.83 84.32 -45.49
CA VAL A 116 -45.90 84.67 -44.53
C VAL A 116 -46.05 86.19 -44.43
N LEU A 117 -44.94 86.94 -44.47
CA LEU A 117 -44.93 88.41 -44.52
C LEU A 117 -45.48 88.95 -45.87
N LEU A 118 -45.08 88.36 -46.99
CA LEU A 118 -45.52 88.75 -48.34
C LEU A 118 -46.95 88.31 -48.69
N GLY A 119 -47.47 87.26 -48.02
CA GLY A 119 -48.83 86.73 -48.18
C GLY A 119 -49.91 87.41 -47.33
N GLY A 120 -49.58 88.49 -46.61
CA GLY A 120 -50.53 89.27 -45.81
C GLY A 120 -50.65 88.88 -44.32
N GLY A 121 -49.77 88.03 -43.81
CA GLY A 121 -49.71 87.66 -42.38
C GLY A 121 -49.24 88.82 -41.49
N GLY A 122 -49.73 88.87 -40.25
CA GLY A 122 -49.33 89.89 -39.29
C GLY A 122 -47.92 89.64 -38.72
N PRO A 123 -47.32 90.63 -38.03
CA PRO A 123 -46.00 90.47 -37.39
C PRO A 123 -45.94 89.27 -36.41
N ALA A 124 -47.06 88.93 -35.76
CA ALA A 124 -47.16 87.77 -34.88
C ALA A 124 -47.05 86.43 -35.63
N ASP A 125 -47.61 86.34 -36.84
CA ASP A 125 -47.62 85.12 -37.67
C ASP A 125 -46.22 84.82 -38.23
N VAL A 126 -45.47 85.86 -38.58
CA VAL A 126 -44.07 85.76 -39.02
C VAL A 126 -43.17 85.23 -37.90
N VAL A 127 -43.35 85.73 -36.68
CA VAL A 127 -42.62 85.26 -35.49
C VAL A 127 -42.99 83.82 -35.15
N ALA A 128 -44.26 83.44 -35.28
CA ALA A 128 -44.71 82.06 -35.06
C ALA A 128 -44.11 81.09 -36.09
N ALA A 129 -44.08 81.44 -37.37
CA ALA A 129 -43.48 80.64 -38.44
C ALA A 129 -41.96 80.48 -38.27
N ALA A 130 -41.26 81.56 -37.91
CA ALA A 130 -39.83 81.50 -37.59
C ALA A 130 -39.55 80.61 -36.37
N GLY A 131 -40.36 80.71 -35.33
CA GLY A 131 -40.26 79.88 -34.13
C GLY A 131 -40.51 78.39 -34.39
N LEU A 132 -41.41 78.05 -35.33
CA LEU A 132 -41.68 76.67 -35.73
C LEU A 132 -40.49 76.04 -36.50
N LEU A 133 -39.88 76.78 -37.44
CA LEU A 133 -38.71 76.32 -38.19
C LEU A 133 -37.50 76.10 -37.27
N ASP A 134 -37.23 77.06 -36.38
CA ASP A 134 -36.19 76.96 -35.35
C ASP A 134 -36.45 75.81 -34.36
N ALA A 135 -37.71 75.54 -34.00
CA ALA A 135 -38.07 74.36 -33.22
C ALA A 135 -37.85 73.04 -33.99
N ALA A 136 -38.14 72.99 -35.30
CA ALA A 136 -37.92 71.83 -36.15
C ALA A 136 -36.42 71.53 -36.35
N GLU A 137 -35.60 72.56 -36.57
CA GLU A 137 -34.14 72.43 -36.65
C GLU A 137 -33.54 71.94 -35.34
N ARG A 138 -33.96 72.51 -34.20
CA ARG A 138 -33.56 72.01 -32.87
C ARG A 138 -33.97 70.56 -32.64
N HIS A 139 -35.17 70.17 -33.06
CA HIS A 139 -35.65 68.81 -32.93
C HIS A 139 -34.85 67.83 -33.81
N ALA A 140 -34.58 68.18 -35.07
CA ALA A 140 -33.75 67.39 -35.98
C ALA A 140 -32.32 67.18 -35.44
N ALA A 141 -31.70 68.25 -34.92
CA ALA A 141 -30.40 68.17 -34.28
C ALA A 141 -30.44 67.31 -33.01
N ALA A 142 -31.52 67.40 -32.21
CA ALA A 142 -31.70 66.58 -31.02
C ALA A 142 -31.85 65.08 -31.33
N VAL A 143 -32.62 64.72 -32.36
CA VAL A 143 -32.86 63.32 -32.77
C VAL A 143 -31.58 62.68 -33.31
N VAL A 144 -30.87 63.35 -34.23
CA VAL A 144 -29.60 62.84 -34.76
C VAL A 144 -28.54 62.78 -33.67
N GLY A 145 -28.42 63.83 -32.85
CA GLY A 145 -27.48 63.85 -31.74
C GLY A 145 -27.75 62.77 -30.68
N ALA A 146 -29.01 62.44 -30.41
CA ALA A 146 -29.38 61.33 -29.53
C ALA A 146 -28.99 59.96 -30.13
N ALA A 147 -29.25 59.74 -31.43
CA ALA A 147 -28.86 58.52 -32.11
C ALA A 147 -27.33 58.35 -32.20
N GLU A 148 -26.58 59.45 -32.41
CA GLU A 148 -25.11 59.43 -32.40
C GLU A 148 -24.54 59.10 -31.01
N ARG A 149 -25.12 59.64 -29.93
CA ARG A 149 -24.73 59.27 -28.56
C ARG A 149 -24.99 57.79 -28.28
N ARG A 150 -26.17 57.27 -28.64
CA ARG A 150 -26.49 55.84 -28.51
C ARG A 150 -25.51 54.95 -29.26
N ARG A 151 -25.13 55.34 -30.49
CA ARG A 151 -24.10 54.65 -31.27
C ARG A 151 -22.74 54.66 -30.58
N GLN A 152 -22.32 55.80 -30.03
CA GLN A 152 -21.06 55.90 -29.29
C GLN A 152 -21.06 55.02 -28.03
N GLU A 153 -22.15 55.02 -27.27
CA GLU A 153 -22.34 54.15 -26.09
C GLU A 153 -22.33 52.66 -26.47
N ALA A 154 -22.99 52.28 -27.57
CA ALA A 154 -22.95 50.91 -28.09
C ALA A 154 -21.54 50.51 -28.56
N ALA A 155 -20.81 51.42 -29.20
CA ALA A 155 -19.42 51.17 -29.62
C ALA A 155 -18.47 50.98 -28.43
N ALA A 156 -18.65 51.79 -27.36
CA ALA A 156 -17.90 51.64 -26.12
C ALA A 156 -18.19 50.28 -25.45
N ARG A 157 -19.47 49.91 -25.32
CA ARG A 157 -19.89 48.59 -24.78
C ARG A 157 -19.33 47.42 -25.59
N ARG A 158 -19.27 47.53 -26.92
CA ARG A 158 -18.63 46.51 -27.75
C ARG A 158 -17.14 46.39 -27.45
N SER A 159 -16.41 47.50 -27.42
CA SER A 159 -14.96 47.49 -27.12
C SER A 159 -14.68 46.84 -25.77
N GLU A 160 -15.47 47.19 -24.74
CA GLU A 160 -15.37 46.60 -23.41
C GLU A 160 -15.66 45.09 -23.42
N ALA A 161 -16.71 44.65 -24.12
CA ALA A 161 -17.05 43.24 -24.22
C ALA A 161 -15.98 42.41 -24.96
N GLU A 162 -15.40 42.97 -26.03
CA GLU A 162 -14.29 42.34 -26.78
C GLU A 162 -13.03 42.20 -25.91
N GLU A 163 -12.70 43.21 -25.10
CA GLU A 163 -11.60 43.13 -24.13
C GLU A 163 -11.84 42.05 -23.07
N VAL A 164 -13.04 42.01 -22.47
CA VAL A 164 -13.41 40.98 -21.49
C VAL A 164 -13.33 39.58 -22.12
N GLN A 165 -13.80 39.41 -23.36
CA GLN A 165 -13.68 38.14 -24.08
C GLN A 165 -12.22 37.75 -24.33
N ALA A 166 -11.37 38.69 -24.73
CA ALA A 166 -9.94 38.45 -24.95
C ALA A 166 -9.24 38.01 -23.65
N THR A 167 -9.53 38.67 -22.53
CA THR A 167 -9.01 38.30 -21.20
C THR A 167 -9.50 36.91 -20.77
N ALA A 168 -10.80 36.63 -20.90
CA ALA A 168 -11.37 35.32 -20.56
C ALA A 168 -10.74 34.19 -21.40
N ARG A 169 -10.50 34.45 -22.69
CA ARG A 169 -9.85 33.49 -23.60
C ARG A 169 -8.40 33.23 -23.19
N ALA A 170 -7.63 34.28 -22.92
CA ALA A 170 -6.25 34.15 -22.46
C ALA A 170 -6.15 33.33 -21.17
N ARG A 171 -7.06 33.59 -20.22
CA ARG A 171 -7.14 32.85 -18.95
C ARG A 171 -7.49 31.37 -19.16
N ALA A 172 -8.44 31.07 -20.04
CA ALA A 172 -8.80 29.69 -20.36
C ALA A 172 -7.64 28.92 -21.01
N THR A 173 -6.89 29.55 -21.92
CA THR A 173 -5.68 28.97 -22.53
C THR A 173 -4.58 28.73 -21.49
N GLU A 174 -4.29 29.70 -20.64
CA GLU A 174 -3.28 29.59 -19.57
C GLU A 174 -3.60 28.43 -18.64
N LEU A 175 -4.84 28.34 -18.14
CA LEU A 175 -5.25 27.27 -17.23
C LEU A 175 -5.22 25.89 -17.91
N THR A 176 -5.55 25.81 -19.19
CA THR A 176 -5.46 24.56 -19.95
C THR A 176 -4.00 24.08 -20.07
N GLY A 177 -3.05 24.99 -20.31
CA GLY A 177 -1.62 24.68 -20.33
C GLY A 177 -1.11 24.19 -18.96
N GLN A 178 -1.49 24.88 -17.88
CA GLN A 178 -1.14 24.48 -16.52
C GLN A 178 -1.68 23.10 -16.15
N ILE A 179 -2.89 22.74 -16.60
CA ILE A 179 -3.44 21.39 -16.40
C ILE A 179 -2.59 20.34 -17.13
N ALA A 180 -2.25 20.56 -18.41
CA ALA A 180 -1.46 19.60 -19.17
C ALA A 180 -0.08 19.34 -18.52
N GLU A 181 0.56 20.39 -17.99
CA GLU A 181 1.81 20.26 -17.24
C GLU A 181 1.64 19.44 -15.95
N LEU A 182 0.56 19.69 -15.21
CA LEU A 182 0.26 18.96 -13.97
C LEU A 182 -0.16 17.51 -14.22
N GLU A 183 -0.90 17.23 -15.28
CA GLU A 183 -1.23 15.87 -15.69
C GLU A 183 0.04 15.10 -16.07
N ALA A 184 0.95 15.73 -16.82
CA ALA A 184 2.24 15.14 -17.13
C ALA A 184 3.09 14.90 -15.88
N ALA A 185 3.11 15.85 -14.93
CA ALA A 185 3.80 15.70 -13.66
C ALA A 185 3.19 14.59 -12.78
N ALA A 186 1.86 14.51 -12.69
CA ALA A 186 1.15 13.46 -11.96
C ALA A 186 1.43 12.08 -12.54
N ALA A 187 1.42 11.96 -13.87
CA ALA A 187 1.73 10.72 -14.57
C ALA A 187 3.20 10.31 -14.37
N ALA A 188 4.13 11.27 -14.39
CA ALA A 188 5.55 11.00 -14.10
C ALA A 188 5.75 10.52 -12.66
N ALA A 189 5.18 11.23 -11.68
CA ALA A 189 5.25 10.83 -10.27
C ALA A 189 4.66 9.43 -10.04
N THR A 190 3.54 9.09 -10.71
CA THR A 190 2.95 7.75 -10.62
C THR A 190 3.88 6.68 -11.19
N ARG A 191 4.52 6.93 -12.34
CA ARG A 191 5.48 5.97 -12.94
C ARG A 191 6.72 5.77 -12.08
N ASP A 192 7.28 6.84 -11.52
CA ASP A 192 8.45 6.76 -10.64
C ASP A 192 8.15 5.93 -9.39
N LEU A 193 6.93 6.10 -8.87
CA LEU A 193 6.42 5.36 -7.72
C LEU A 193 6.22 3.86 -8.03
N GLU A 194 5.59 3.54 -9.17
CA GLU A 194 5.47 2.15 -9.64
C GLU A 194 6.84 1.50 -9.87
N ALA A 195 7.81 2.24 -10.42
CA ALA A 195 9.16 1.73 -10.64
C ALA A 195 9.89 1.46 -9.31
N ALA A 196 9.73 2.33 -8.31
CA ALA A 196 10.29 2.14 -6.98
C ALA A 196 9.69 0.91 -6.28
N VAL A 197 8.35 0.76 -6.30
CA VAL A 197 7.67 -0.42 -5.74
C VAL A 197 8.10 -1.70 -6.46
N ALA A 198 8.20 -1.67 -7.80
CA ALA A 198 8.64 -2.83 -8.57
C ALA A 198 10.11 -3.21 -8.29
N ALA A 199 10.98 -2.24 -8.01
CA ALA A 199 12.35 -2.50 -7.58
C ALA A 199 12.41 -3.15 -6.20
N ALA A 200 11.63 -2.64 -5.24
CA ALA A 200 11.49 -3.23 -3.92
C ALA A 200 10.92 -4.66 -3.98
N ASP A 201 9.92 -4.90 -4.84
CA ASP A 201 9.31 -6.20 -5.04
C ASP A 201 10.31 -7.24 -5.58
N ARG A 202 11.14 -6.86 -6.57
CA ARG A 202 12.21 -7.73 -7.09
C ARG A 202 13.24 -8.09 -6.03
N GLU A 203 13.66 -7.14 -5.23
CA GLU A 203 14.62 -7.38 -4.16
C GLU A 203 14.04 -8.28 -3.07
N LEU A 204 12.78 -8.07 -2.68
CA LEU A 204 12.09 -8.93 -1.73
C LEU A 204 11.86 -10.35 -2.27
N GLY A 205 11.58 -10.47 -3.57
CA GLY A 205 11.54 -11.75 -4.28
C GLY A 205 12.87 -12.50 -4.16
N ARG A 206 14.00 -11.82 -4.44
CA ARG A 206 15.35 -12.39 -4.29
C ARG A 206 15.62 -12.85 -2.86
N GLN A 207 15.30 -12.03 -1.86
CA GLN A 207 15.48 -12.39 -0.46
C GLN A 207 14.65 -13.61 -0.05
N ARG A 208 13.40 -13.71 -0.51
CA ARG A 208 12.54 -14.89 -0.26
C ARG A 208 13.09 -16.15 -0.92
N GLU A 209 13.60 -16.05 -2.15
CA GLU A 209 14.22 -17.19 -2.82
C GLU A 209 15.48 -17.67 -2.09
N GLU A 210 16.29 -16.76 -1.58
CA GLU A 210 17.46 -17.06 -0.75
C GLU A 210 17.06 -17.75 0.56
N GLN A 211 16.00 -17.27 1.23
CA GLN A 211 15.48 -17.91 2.45
C GLN A 211 14.94 -19.32 2.16
N ARG A 212 14.18 -19.52 1.08
CA ARG A 212 13.70 -20.84 0.65
C ARG A 212 14.86 -21.79 0.30
N ALA A 213 15.90 -21.27 -0.33
CA ALA A 213 17.10 -22.06 -0.64
C ALA A 213 17.84 -22.47 0.64
N ALA A 214 17.98 -21.56 1.61
CA ALA A 214 18.53 -21.86 2.93
C ALA A 214 17.68 -22.88 3.68
N GLY A 215 16.34 -22.77 3.61
CA GLY A 215 15.39 -23.74 4.15
C GLY A 215 15.60 -25.14 3.58
N ARG A 216 15.63 -25.28 2.24
CA ARG A 216 15.91 -26.56 1.58
C ARG A 216 17.27 -27.14 1.96
N ALA A 217 18.30 -26.31 2.08
CA ALA A 217 19.63 -26.74 2.49
C ALA A 217 19.65 -27.24 3.94
N ALA A 218 19.01 -26.53 4.88
CA ALA A 218 18.87 -26.94 6.27
C ALA A 218 18.08 -28.25 6.40
N ALA A 219 16.98 -28.40 5.64
CA ALA A 219 16.21 -29.63 5.60
C ALA A 219 17.03 -30.82 5.08
N ALA A 220 17.79 -30.62 3.99
CA ALA A 220 18.67 -31.65 3.46
C ALA A 220 19.78 -32.04 4.45
N ALA A 221 20.39 -31.06 5.12
CA ALA A 221 21.41 -31.32 6.15
C ALA A 221 20.85 -32.08 7.35
N TRP A 222 19.62 -31.79 7.76
CA TRP A 222 18.93 -32.54 8.80
C TRP A 222 18.66 -33.99 8.38
N GLN A 223 18.16 -34.22 7.17
CA GLN A 223 17.93 -35.57 6.64
C GLN A 223 19.22 -36.38 6.51
N ASP A 224 20.30 -35.75 6.05
CA ASP A 224 21.64 -36.37 5.99
C ASP A 224 22.14 -36.77 7.39
N ARG A 225 21.92 -35.93 8.40
CA ARG A 225 22.22 -36.26 9.80
C ARG A 225 21.43 -37.50 10.28
N LEU A 226 20.13 -37.56 10.01
CA LEU A 226 19.29 -38.72 10.35
C LEU A 226 19.77 -39.98 9.63
N GLY A 227 20.11 -39.87 8.34
CA GLY A 227 20.67 -40.97 7.56
C GLY A 227 21.98 -41.50 8.13
N ARG A 228 22.89 -40.63 8.58
CA ARG A 228 24.14 -41.06 9.25
C ARG A 228 23.89 -41.76 10.58
N LEU A 229 22.92 -41.31 11.39
CA LEU A 229 22.55 -41.98 12.63
C LEU A 229 21.98 -43.38 12.36
N ALA A 230 21.06 -43.48 11.38
CA ALA A 230 20.48 -44.76 10.98
C ALA A 230 21.54 -45.72 10.40
N ALA A 231 22.48 -45.23 9.59
CA ALA A 231 23.58 -46.03 9.04
C ALA A 231 24.55 -46.53 10.13
N ALA A 232 24.68 -45.78 11.23
CA ALA A 232 25.44 -46.19 12.41
C ALA A 232 24.65 -47.13 13.35
N GLY A 233 23.39 -47.46 13.02
CA GLY A 233 22.53 -48.31 13.84
C GLY A 233 22.11 -47.66 15.16
N VAL A 234 22.12 -46.33 15.24
CA VAL A 234 21.75 -45.58 16.45
C VAL A 234 20.25 -45.29 16.44
N ASP A 235 19.54 -45.84 17.41
CA ASP A 235 18.20 -45.39 17.77
C ASP A 235 18.32 -44.29 18.84
N PRO A 236 17.80 -43.07 18.60
CA PRO A 236 17.85 -41.98 19.58
C PRO A 236 17.26 -42.40 20.94
N PRO A 237 18.01 -42.31 22.04
CA PRO A 237 17.48 -42.65 23.36
C PRO A 237 16.47 -41.59 23.84
N PRO A 238 15.56 -41.92 24.78
CA PRO A 238 14.66 -40.93 25.36
C PRO A 238 15.44 -39.87 26.16
N ALA A 239 14.90 -38.66 26.27
CA ALA A 239 15.54 -37.54 26.95
C ALA A 239 15.97 -37.89 28.38
N ALA A 240 15.16 -38.66 29.10
CA ALA A 240 15.46 -39.11 30.46
C ALA A 240 16.80 -39.87 30.58
N ALA A 241 17.21 -40.61 29.56
CA ALA A 241 18.46 -41.37 29.55
C ALA A 241 19.71 -40.49 29.32
N LEU A 242 19.53 -39.26 28.84
CA LEU A 242 20.62 -38.31 28.56
C LEU A 242 20.63 -37.10 29.50
N ARG A 243 19.65 -36.98 30.40
CA ARG A 243 19.48 -35.79 31.28
C ARG A 243 20.58 -35.62 32.32
N ASP A 244 21.07 -36.71 32.89
CA ASP A 244 22.05 -36.68 33.99
C ASP A 244 23.45 -37.10 33.48
N PRO A 245 24.39 -36.15 33.32
CA PRO A 245 25.78 -36.46 32.96
C PRO A 245 26.47 -37.41 33.94
N ALA A 246 26.09 -37.42 35.22
CA ALA A 246 26.71 -38.26 36.24
C ALA A 246 26.29 -39.73 36.11
N ALA A 247 25.16 -40.01 35.47
CA ALA A 247 24.69 -41.37 35.20
C ALA A 247 25.49 -42.07 34.08
N GLY A 248 26.32 -41.32 33.35
CA GLY A 248 27.08 -41.81 32.20
C GLY A 248 26.25 -41.90 30.91
N ALA A 249 26.92 -42.15 29.79
CA ALA A 249 26.24 -42.31 28.50
C ALA A 249 25.62 -43.71 28.36
N PRO A 250 24.48 -43.86 27.65
CA PRO A 250 23.91 -45.16 27.31
C PRO A 250 24.91 -46.06 26.57
N GLU A 251 24.68 -47.37 26.61
CA GLU A 251 25.56 -48.36 25.95
C GLU A 251 25.74 -48.02 24.46
N GLY A 252 26.99 -48.06 23.99
CA GLY A 252 27.35 -47.70 22.61
C GLY A 252 27.54 -46.21 22.36
N LEU A 253 27.34 -45.35 23.35
CA LEU A 253 27.57 -43.91 23.27
C LEU A 253 28.66 -43.46 24.25
N VAL A 254 29.23 -42.27 24.00
CA VAL A 254 30.14 -41.59 24.92
C VAL A 254 29.59 -40.23 25.34
N PRO A 255 29.96 -39.71 26.52
CA PRO A 255 29.57 -38.38 26.95
C PRO A 255 30.05 -37.31 25.96
N LEU A 256 29.19 -36.33 25.68
CA LEU A 256 29.53 -35.18 24.84
C LEU A 256 30.31 -34.16 25.68
N PRO A 257 31.55 -33.77 25.33
CA PRO A 257 32.28 -32.73 26.06
C PRO A 257 31.57 -31.37 25.94
N ALA A 258 31.47 -30.66 27.06
CA ALA A 258 31.00 -29.28 27.13
C ALA A 258 32.17 -28.30 26.94
N ALA A 259 31.87 -27.07 26.52
CA ALA A 259 32.87 -26.03 26.28
C ALA A 259 33.66 -25.62 27.54
N ASP A 260 33.08 -25.81 28.73
CA ASP A 260 33.69 -25.54 30.03
C ASP A 260 34.63 -26.68 30.52
N GLY A 261 34.81 -27.73 29.71
CA GLY A 261 35.60 -28.91 30.06
C GLY A 261 34.82 -29.98 30.82
N GLY A 262 33.53 -29.76 31.09
CA GLY A 262 32.61 -30.74 31.66
C GLY A 262 31.98 -31.68 30.64
N VAL A 263 30.88 -32.30 31.05
CA VAL A 263 30.03 -33.14 30.18
C VAL A 263 28.72 -32.41 29.96
N GLN A 264 28.30 -32.36 28.70
CA GLN A 264 27.08 -31.69 28.30
C GLN A 264 25.86 -32.57 28.58
N ALA A 265 24.91 -32.05 29.37
CA ALA A 265 23.64 -32.74 29.66
C ALA A 265 22.70 -32.74 28.44
N GLY A 266 21.91 -33.79 28.28
CA GLY A 266 20.84 -33.86 27.27
C GLY A 266 21.32 -34.24 25.86
N ALA A 267 22.55 -34.71 25.72
CA ALA A 267 23.11 -35.23 24.47
C ALA A 267 24.27 -36.20 24.76
N ALA A 268 24.61 -37.01 23.77
CA ALA A 268 25.78 -37.88 23.78
C ALA A 268 26.46 -37.86 22.41
N GLN A 269 27.51 -38.66 22.22
CA GLN A 269 28.24 -38.74 20.97
C GLN A 269 28.55 -40.20 20.62
N LEU A 270 28.65 -40.49 19.32
CA LEU A 270 29.15 -41.79 18.86
C LEU A 270 30.65 -41.95 19.14
N PRO A 271 31.11 -43.09 19.68
CA PRO A 271 32.53 -43.34 19.92
C PRO A 271 33.37 -43.14 18.65
N GLY A 272 34.41 -42.31 18.72
CA GLY A 272 35.31 -42.06 17.60
C GLY A 272 34.70 -41.26 16.43
N SER A 273 33.52 -40.65 16.62
CA SER A 273 32.81 -39.89 15.60
C SER A 273 32.42 -38.51 16.12
N PRO A 274 32.46 -37.44 15.30
CA PRO A 274 31.94 -36.14 15.68
C PRO A 274 30.40 -36.11 15.75
N LEU A 275 29.70 -37.19 15.39
CA LEU A 275 28.23 -37.22 15.32
C LEU A 275 27.61 -37.25 16.71
N VAL A 276 27.00 -36.13 17.09
CA VAL A 276 26.18 -35.98 18.30
C VAL A 276 24.90 -36.79 18.18
N VAL A 277 24.51 -37.47 19.25
CA VAL A 277 23.24 -38.19 19.41
C VAL A 277 22.33 -37.36 20.31
N LEU A 278 21.15 -37.04 19.81
CA LEU A 278 20.13 -36.23 20.49
C LEU A 278 19.02 -37.14 21.03
N PRO A 279 18.22 -36.69 22.02
CA PRO A 279 17.03 -37.40 22.46
C PRO A 279 16.01 -37.64 21.34
N ALA A 280 15.26 -38.74 21.42
CA ALA A 280 14.17 -39.07 20.50
C ALA A 280 13.13 -37.94 20.38
N GLU A 281 12.79 -37.33 21.51
CA GLU A 281 11.86 -36.20 21.59
C GLU A 281 12.42 -34.99 20.83
N THR A 282 13.72 -34.72 21.00
CA THR A 282 14.41 -33.63 20.28
C THR A 282 14.46 -33.90 18.78
N VAL A 283 14.76 -35.13 18.35
CA VAL A 283 14.78 -35.53 16.94
C VAL A 283 13.40 -35.35 16.31
N THR A 284 12.33 -35.73 17.02
CA THR A 284 10.94 -35.56 16.58
C THR A 284 10.58 -34.08 16.42
N ALA A 285 10.87 -33.26 17.44
CA ALA A 285 10.58 -31.83 17.43
C ALA A 285 11.33 -31.07 16.32
N VAL A 286 12.63 -31.33 16.14
CA VAL A 286 13.42 -30.68 15.07
C VAL A 286 12.94 -31.12 13.69
N SER A 287 12.59 -32.40 13.51
CA SER A 287 12.04 -32.89 12.24
C SER A 287 10.71 -32.21 11.89
N ALA A 288 9.83 -32.02 12.87
CA ALA A 288 8.58 -31.30 12.69
C ALA A 288 8.80 -29.80 12.41
N ALA A 289 9.77 -29.18 13.09
CA ALA A 289 10.14 -27.78 12.84
C ALA A 289 10.70 -27.58 11.42
N VAL A 290 11.61 -28.45 10.98
CA VAL A 290 12.16 -28.45 9.63
C VAL A 290 11.06 -28.65 8.58
N ALA A 291 10.05 -29.48 8.85
CA ALA A 291 8.91 -29.66 7.96
C ALA A 291 8.01 -28.42 7.86
N ALA A 292 8.09 -27.50 8.83
CA ALA A 292 7.35 -26.24 8.83
C ALA A 292 8.10 -25.10 8.11
N LEU A 293 9.30 -25.32 7.57
CA LEU A 293 10.03 -24.30 6.81
C LEU A 293 9.19 -23.78 5.65
N ASP A 294 9.28 -22.47 5.40
CA ASP A 294 8.51 -21.73 4.40
C ASP A 294 7.00 -21.62 4.66
N GLU A 295 6.47 -22.25 5.72
CA GLU A 295 5.06 -22.11 6.09
C GLU A 295 4.74 -20.68 6.57
N PRO A 296 3.52 -20.17 6.33
CA PRO A 296 3.17 -18.79 6.65
C PRO A 296 3.32 -18.44 8.13
N TYR A 297 3.69 -17.19 8.43
CA TYR A 297 3.58 -16.63 9.76
C TYR A 297 2.18 -16.03 9.98
N ALA A 298 1.62 -16.24 11.17
CA ALA A 298 0.49 -15.46 11.66
C ALA A 298 0.60 -15.26 13.17
N ALA A 299 0.30 -14.04 13.64
CA ALA A 299 0.37 -13.69 15.05
C ALA A 299 -0.53 -14.64 15.86
N GLY A 300 0.07 -15.26 16.87
CA GLY A 300 -0.65 -16.22 17.71
C GLY A 300 -1.14 -17.50 17.03
N ALA A 301 -0.70 -17.85 15.83
CA ALA A 301 -1.06 -19.12 15.21
C ALA A 301 -0.27 -20.31 15.79
N THR A 302 -0.86 -21.51 15.70
CA THR A 302 -0.31 -22.78 16.24
C THR A 302 -0.24 -23.90 15.19
N GLY A 303 -0.35 -23.55 13.91
CA GLY A 303 -0.25 -24.47 12.78
C GLY A 303 -1.52 -25.27 12.44
N PRO A 304 -1.46 -26.06 11.35
CA PRO A 304 -0.36 -26.10 10.38
C PRO A 304 -0.45 -24.99 9.32
N ALA A 305 -1.59 -24.31 9.16
CA ALA A 305 -1.80 -23.32 8.11
C ALA A 305 -0.99 -22.03 8.27
N ALA A 306 -0.59 -21.71 9.50
CA ALA A 306 0.34 -20.64 9.82
C ALA A 306 0.93 -20.81 11.23
N TRP A 307 2.06 -20.16 11.49
CA TRP A 307 2.81 -20.32 12.74
C TRP A 307 3.13 -18.97 13.39
N SER A 308 3.07 -18.92 14.72
CA SER A 308 3.74 -17.90 15.53
C SER A 308 5.02 -18.47 16.13
N CYS A 309 5.96 -17.63 16.57
CA CYS A 309 7.25 -18.08 17.10
C CYS A 309 7.11 -19.05 18.28
N GLY A 310 6.32 -18.69 19.29
CA GLY A 310 6.05 -19.58 20.42
C GLY A 310 5.07 -20.72 20.09
N GLY A 311 4.08 -20.48 19.21
CA GLY A 311 3.14 -21.51 18.77
C GLY A 311 3.80 -22.64 17.99
N LEU A 312 4.81 -22.34 17.16
CA LEU A 312 5.63 -23.34 16.48
C LEU A 312 6.38 -24.21 17.49
N VAL A 313 7.10 -23.58 18.43
CA VAL A 313 7.85 -24.30 19.48
C VAL A 313 6.93 -25.21 20.28
N GLN A 314 5.82 -24.68 20.78
CA GLN A 314 4.85 -25.47 21.54
C GLN A 314 4.38 -26.69 20.75
N ALA A 315 3.96 -26.50 19.50
CA ALA A 315 3.38 -27.58 18.70
C ALA A 315 4.38 -28.70 18.40
N VAL A 316 5.61 -28.37 18.00
CA VAL A 316 6.60 -29.38 17.63
C VAL A 316 7.11 -30.19 18.83
N TYR A 317 7.21 -29.57 20.00
CA TYR A 317 7.57 -30.28 21.24
C TYR A 317 6.40 -31.05 21.83
N ALA A 318 5.16 -30.54 21.73
CA ALA A 318 3.97 -31.29 22.13
C ALA A 318 3.82 -32.57 21.30
N ALA A 319 4.08 -32.51 19.98
CA ALA A 319 4.13 -33.70 19.12
C ALA A 319 5.22 -34.71 19.52
N ALA A 320 6.25 -34.25 20.23
CA ALA A 320 7.33 -35.06 20.79
C ALA A 320 7.09 -35.48 22.25
N GLY A 321 5.92 -35.18 22.83
CA GLY A 321 5.59 -35.51 24.23
C GLY A 321 6.22 -34.60 25.27
N VAL A 322 6.69 -33.41 24.88
CA VAL A 322 7.25 -32.40 25.79
C VAL A 322 6.29 -31.21 25.88
N ASP A 323 5.60 -31.09 27.01
CA ASP A 323 4.70 -29.97 27.26
C ASP A 323 5.47 -28.67 27.50
N LEU A 324 5.18 -27.65 26.69
CA LEU A 324 5.75 -26.31 26.80
C LEU A 324 4.67 -25.23 26.76
N PRO A 325 4.88 -24.09 27.44
CA PRO A 325 3.99 -22.94 27.33
C PRO A 325 4.07 -22.32 25.93
N ARG A 326 3.11 -21.44 25.62
CA ARG A 326 2.95 -20.88 24.28
C ARG A 326 3.71 -19.58 24.09
N GLY A 327 3.74 -18.71 25.09
CA GLY A 327 4.32 -17.37 24.94
C GLY A 327 5.85 -17.41 24.88
N GLN A 328 6.47 -16.58 24.03
CA GLN A 328 7.94 -16.49 23.96
C GLN A 328 8.58 -16.17 25.33
N ALA A 329 7.92 -15.32 26.13
CA ALA A 329 8.36 -14.97 27.48
C ALA A 329 8.20 -16.12 28.48
N GLU A 330 7.13 -16.92 28.34
CA GLU A 330 6.89 -18.09 29.19
C GLU A 330 7.89 -19.20 28.86
N LEU A 331 8.16 -19.43 27.57
CA LEU A 331 9.21 -20.33 27.10
C LEU A 331 10.56 -19.93 27.69
N TYR A 332 10.92 -18.64 27.64
CA TYR A 332 12.14 -18.14 28.26
C TYR A 332 12.18 -18.43 29.77
N ALA A 333 11.05 -18.22 30.44
CA ALA A 333 10.94 -18.35 31.89
C ALA A 333 11.23 -19.78 32.36
N VAL A 334 10.69 -20.79 31.65
CA VAL A 334 10.72 -22.18 32.11
C VAL A 334 11.79 -23.05 31.46
N THR A 335 12.40 -22.63 30.35
CA THR A 335 13.41 -23.47 29.66
C THR A 335 14.72 -23.48 30.44
N THR A 336 15.30 -24.67 30.62
CA THR A 336 16.60 -24.86 31.30
C THR A 336 17.73 -24.27 30.44
N PRO A 337 18.55 -23.34 30.96
CA PRO A 337 19.59 -22.66 30.18
C PRO A 337 20.77 -23.56 29.83
N VAL A 338 21.39 -23.29 28.69
CA VAL A 338 22.64 -23.93 28.22
C VAL A 338 23.61 -22.85 27.75
N ASP A 339 24.92 -23.11 27.85
CA ASP A 339 25.94 -22.19 27.31
C ASP A 339 25.77 -22.04 25.79
N ARG A 340 26.06 -20.85 25.27
CA ARG A 340 25.97 -20.57 23.83
C ARG A 340 26.96 -21.39 23.02
N ALA A 341 28.12 -21.72 23.60
CA ALA A 341 29.12 -22.56 22.97
C ALA A 341 28.67 -24.02 22.85
N ASP A 342 27.66 -24.41 23.62
CA ASP A 342 27.14 -25.77 23.74
C ASP A 342 25.78 -25.91 23.03
N VAL A 343 25.43 -25.02 22.09
CA VAL A 343 24.14 -25.10 21.39
C VAL A 343 24.08 -26.34 20.49
N LEU A 344 22.98 -27.08 20.59
CA LEU A 344 22.69 -28.29 19.82
C LEU A 344 21.37 -28.15 19.05
N PRO A 345 21.15 -28.96 18.00
CA PRO A 345 19.85 -29.01 17.35
C PRO A 345 18.75 -29.34 18.35
N GLY A 346 17.67 -28.55 18.32
CA GLY A 346 16.56 -28.63 19.26
C GLY A 346 16.78 -27.87 20.57
N ASP A 347 17.77 -27.00 20.65
CA ASP A 347 17.79 -25.96 21.67
C ASP A 347 16.94 -24.76 21.24
N LEU A 348 16.25 -24.13 22.19
CA LEU A 348 15.56 -22.87 21.97
C LEU A 348 16.56 -21.72 22.04
N VAL A 349 16.60 -20.92 20.99
CA VAL A 349 17.42 -19.71 20.93
C VAL A 349 16.50 -18.50 21.09
N PHE A 350 16.67 -17.80 22.20
CA PHE A 350 15.90 -16.60 22.54
C PHE A 350 16.60 -15.38 21.97
N LEU A 351 15.92 -14.69 21.06
CA LEU A 351 16.45 -13.57 20.30
C LEU A 351 15.84 -12.26 20.78
N GLY A 352 16.64 -11.20 20.80
CA GLY A 352 16.20 -9.90 21.27
C GLY A 352 17.25 -8.82 21.08
N GLY A 353 17.09 -7.70 21.78
CA GLY A 353 18.03 -6.59 21.74
C GLY A 353 18.16 -5.93 23.10
N ARG A 354 19.29 -5.26 23.36
CA ARG A 354 19.58 -4.63 24.66
C ARG A 354 18.48 -3.67 25.14
N ALA A 355 17.85 -2.95 24.22
CA ALA A 355 16.80 -1.98 24.52
C ALA A 355 15.37 -2.56 24.37
N ALA A 356 15.16 -3.49 23.45
CA ALA A 356 13.83 -4.05 23.16
C ALA A 356 13.47 -5.27 24.03
N GLY A 357 14.44 -5.86 24.72
CA GLY A 357 14.25 -7.11 25.46
C GLY A 357 14.10 -8.31 24.54
N LEU A 358 13.39 -9.34 25.03
CA LEU A 358 13.04 -10.54 24.28
C LEU A 358 12.09 -10.20 23.12
N GLY A 359 12.46 -10.62 21.92
CA GLY A 359 11.75 -10.28 20.69
C GLY A 359 11.32 -11.47 19.84
N ASN A 360 12.00 -12.61 19.91
CA ASN A 360 11.65 -13.82 19.15
C ASN A 360 12.19 -15.07 19.86
N VAL A 361 11.66 -16.24 19.52
CA VAL A 361 12.20 -17.54 19.90
C VAL A 361 12.26 -18.43 18.67
N GLY A 362 13.36 -19.15 18.50
CA GLY A 362 13.53 -20.14 17.44
C GLY A 362 14.16 -21.43 17.98
N ILE A 363 14.25 -22.43 17.11
CA ILE A 363 14.81 -23.74 17.38
C ILE A 363 16.13 -23.84 16.61
N ALA A 364 17.23 -24.11 17.31
CA ALA A 364 18.50 -24.41 16.67
C ALA A 364 18.36 -25.66 15.80
N VAL A 365 18.81 -25.61 14.54
CA VAL A 365 18.84 -26.79 13.65
C VAL A 365 20.26 -27.32 13.45
N ASP A 366 21.26 -26.49 13.76
CA ASP A 366 22.66 -26.86 13.94
C ASP A 366 23.32 -25.96 15.02
N GLY A 367 24.65 -26.01 15.14
CA GLY A 367 25.41 -25.23 16.13
C GLY A 367 25.44 -23.71 15.88
N SER A 368 24.87 -23.23 14.79
CA SER A 368 24.99 -21.83 14.33
C SER A 368 23.72 -21.27 13.70
N THR A 369 22.80 -22.11 13.24
CA THR A 369 21.57 -21.69 12.56
C THR A 369 20.34 -21.98 13.41
N VAL A 370 19.37 -21.07 13.28
CA VAL A 370 18.12 -21.08 14.01
C VAL A 370 16.98 -21.00 13.02
N LEU A 371 16.00 -21.87 13.21
CA LEU A 371 14.72 -21.85 12.54
C LEU A 371 13.70 -21.12 13.43
N ALA A 372 13.01 -20.12 12.90
CA ALA A 372 12.01 -19.37 13.65
C ALA A 372 10.85 -18.94 12.75
N ALA A 373 9.64 -18.93 13.29
CA ALA A 373 8.53 -18.19 12.68
C ALA A 373 8.77 -16.69 12.91
N ASP A 374 9.14 -15.95 11.87
CA ASP A 374 9.51 -14.54 11.95
C ASP A 374 8.45 -13.66 11.26
N ALA A 375 7.85 -12.77 12.04
CA ALA A 375 6.82 -11.86 11.59
C ALA A 375 7.28 -10.91 10.48
N ARG A 376 8.57 -10.53 10.45
CA ARG A 376 9.15 -9.65 9.42
C ARG A 376 9.39 -10.41 8.12
N ALA A 377 9.67 -11.70 8.21
CA ALA A 377 9.77 -12.57 7.03
C ALA A 377 8.38 -13.02 6.52
N GLY A 378 7.37 -13.02 7.39
CA GLY A 378 6.03 -13.50 7.07
C GLY A 378 5.95 -15.03 6.95
N ALA A 379 6.97 -15.75 7.42
CA ALA A 379 7.10 -17.19 7.28
C ALA A 379 8.00 -17.80 8.36
N VAL A 380 8.03 -19.12 8.42
CA VAL A 380 9.07 -19.89 9.12
C VAL A 380 10.34 -19.88 8.28
N VAL A 381 11.39 -19.25 8.81
CA VAL A 381 12.68 -19.05 8.12
C VAL A 381 13.83 -19.67 8.91
N VAL A 382 14.97 -19.86 8.26
CA VAL A 382 16.20 -20.35 8.87
C VAL A 382 17.37 -19.44 8.52
N GLY A 383 18.24 -19.17 9.50
CA GLY A 383 19.44 -18.38 9.27
C GLY A 383 20.32 -18.29 10.51
N ARG A 384 21.41 -17.56 10.41
CA ARG A 384 22.31 -17.32 11.55
C ARG A 384 21.88 -16.07 12.33
N PRO A 385 21.55 -16.17 13.62
CA PRO A 385 21.32 -14.97 14.43
C PRO A 385 22.66 -14.25 14.66
N ALA A 386 22.63 -12.92 14.58
CA ALA A 386 23.77 -12.12 15.02
C ALA A 386 24.01 -12.34 16.53
N ALA A 387 25.26 -12.51 16.94
CA ALA A 387 25.62 -12.98 18.28
C ALA A 387 25.10 -12.06 19.41
N GLU A 388 25.07 -10.76 19.15
CA GLU A 388 24.55 -9.73 20.04
C GLU A 388 23.02 -9.77 20.19
N ARG A 389 22.33 -10.43 19.26
CA ARG A 389 20.87 -10.62 19.31
C ARG A 389 20.46 -11.87 20.06
N VAL A 390 21.35 -12.83 20.24
CA VAL A 390 21.08 -13.98 21.10
C VAL A 390 21.07 -13.48 22.55
N LEU A 391 19.98 -13.68 23.28
CA LEU A 391 19.85 -13.33 24.70
C LEU A 391 20.19 -14.54 25.58
N ALA A 392 19.61 -15.70 25.25
CA ALA A 392 19.82 -16.94 25.95
C ALA A 392 19.62 -18.14 25.01
N VAL A 393 20.18 -19.27 25.39
CA VAL A 393 19.93 -20.59 24.81
C VAL A 393 19.37 -21.47 25.91
N GLY A 394 18.38 -22.31 25.59
CA GLY A 394 17.83 -23.24 26.55
C GLY A 394 17.42 -24.56 25.91
N ARG A 395 17.49 -25.65 26.67
CA ARG A 395 17.29 -27.01 26.19
C ARG A 395 16.04 -27.64 26.80
N PRO A 396 14.95 -27.83 26.03
CA PRO A 396 13.71 -28.44 26.51
C PRO A 396 13.89 -29.88 27.03
N SER A 397 14.83 -30.65 26.46
CA SER A 397 15.06 -32.05 26.87
C SER A 397 15.57 -32.20 28.31
N LEU A 398 16.10 -31.12 28.91
CA LEU A 398 16.53 -31.10 30.33
C LEU A 398 15.37 -30.91 31.32
N GLY A 399 14.15 -30.70 30.81
CA GLY A 399 12.99 -30.38 31.64
C GLY A 399 12.86 -28.88 31.94
N GLN A 400 11.78 -28.53 32.62
CA GLN A 400 11.47 -27.14 32.97
C GLN A 400 12.09 -26.74 34.31
N ARG A 401 12.63 -25.52 34.38
CA ARG A 401 13.08 -24.87 35.61
C ARG A 401 11.96 -24.06 36.26
N ALA A 402 12.21 -23.59 37.48
CA ALA A 402 11.38 -22.55 38.08
C ALA A 402 11.36 -21.29 37.20
N ALA A 403 10.18 -20.72 37.01
CA ALA A 403 9.96 -19.59 36.11
C ALA A 403 10.79 -18.35 36.53
N VAL A 404 11.46 -17.73 35.55
CA VAL A 404 12.14 -16.44 35.71
C VAL A 404 11.57 -15.40 34.76
N ALA A 405 11.64 -14.11 35.12
CA ALA A 405 11.18 -13.04 34.25
C ALA A 405 12.01 -12.98 32.95
N ALA A 406 11.33 -12.86 31.81
CA ALA A 406 11.98 -12.57 30.54
C ALA A 406 12.43 -11.10 30.47
N PRO A 407 13.54 -10.78 29.77
CA PRO A 407 13.94 -9.40 29.53
C PRO A 407 12.85 -8.63 28.79
N GLY A 408 12.35 -7.54 29.39
CA GLY A 408 11.39 -6.63 28.76
C GLY A 408 12.04 -5.43 28.09
N PRO A 409 11.27 -4.61 27.35
CA PRO A 409 11.78 -3.38 26.74
C PRO A 409 12.12 -2.32 27.80
N SER A 410 13.14 -1.52 27.51
CA SER A 410 13.45 -0.29 28.25
C SER A 410 12.33 0.74 28.14
N ALA A 411 12.25 1.66 29.09
CA ALA A 411 11.23 2.72 29.08
C ALA A 411 11.23 3.49 27.73
N GLY A 412 10.04 3.59 27.12
CA GLY A 412 9.85 4.27 25.83
C GLY A 412 10.18 3.44 24.59
N VAL A 413 10.67 2.21 24.75
CA VAL A 413 10.92 1.28 23.64
C VAL A 413 9.72 0.36 23.46
N LEU A 414 9.28 0.17 22.22
CA LEU A 414 8.18 -0.73 21.91
C LEU A 414 8.61 -2.21 22.07
N PRO A 415 7.73 -3.07 22.60
CA PRO A 415 8.01 -4.50 22.69
C PRO A 415 8.12 -5.11 21.29
N VAL A 416 8.89 -6.19 21.18
CA VAL A 416 9.03 -6.97 19.95
C VAL A 416 8.41 -8.35 20.17
N GLU A 417 7.62 -8.82 19.20
CA GLU A 417 6.99 -10.13 19.22
C GLU A 417 7.25 -10.85 17.90
N CYS A 418 7.77 -12.07 18.00
CA CYS A 418 8.20 -12.89 16.86
C CYS A 418 9.04 -12.13 15.82
N GLY A 419 9.92 -11.24 16.29
CA GLY A 419 10.84 -10.46 15.46
C GLY A 419 10.31 -9.09 15.01
N ALA A 420 9.00 -8.83 15.04
CA ALA A 420 8.42 -7.54 14.66
C ALA A 420 8.11 -6.66 15.87
N VAL A 421 8.22 -5.34 15.69
CA VAL A 421 7.80 -4.37 16.71
C VAL A 421 6.29 -4.45 16.86
N ARG A 422 5.83 -4.63 18.10
CA ARG A 422 4.41 -4.59 18.45
C ARG A 422 4.03 -3.14 18.67
N HIS A 423 3.41 -2.55 17.65
CA HIS A 423 2.84 -1.21 17.76
C HIS A 423 1.55 -1.27 18.60
N PRO A 424 1.27 -0.24 19.42
CA PRO A 424 -0.05 -0.10 19.99
C PRO A 424 -1.08 -0.02 18.84
N PRO A 425 -2.29 -0.59 18.99
CA PRO A 425 -3.35 -0.43 18.01
C PRO A 425 -3.58 1.08 17.81
N SER A 426 -3.27 1.55 16.60
CA SER A 426 -3.43 2.94 16.21
C SER A 426 -4.86 3.15 15.74
N THR A 427 -5.59 4.06 16.39
CA THR A 427 -6.86 4.59 15.91
C THR A 427 -6.68 5.86 15.07
N SER A 428 -5.45 6.18 14.64
CA SER A 428 -5.16 7.42 13.90
C SER A 428 -4.00 7.24 12.93
N GLY A 429 -4.31 6.80 11.70
CA GLY A 429 -3.85 7.32 10.40
C GLY A 429 -2.38 7.59 10.07
N GLY A 430 -1.43 7.38 10.99
CA GLY A 430 -0.02 7.68 10.77
C GLY A 430 0.82 6.67 11.50
N ASN A 431 0.99 5.49 10.89
CA ASN A 431 2.24 4.74 10.81
C ASN A 431 1.99 3.50 9.94
N ALA A 432 2.77 3.46 8.87
CA ALA A 432 2.76 2.52 7.77
C ALA A 432 2.90 1.06 8.20
N TRP A 433 2.07 0.18 7.63
CA TRP A 433 2.31 -1.25 7.76
C TRP A 433 3.63 -1.61 7.05
N GLY A 434 4.62 -2.07 7.82
CA GLY A 434 5.93 -2.46 7.28
C GLY A 434 6.77 -1.33 6.69
N GLY A 435 6.48 -0.07 7.04
CA GLY A 435 7.16 1.12 6.51
C GLY A 435 6.58 1.64 5.19
N PHE A 436 5.61 0.95 4.59
CA PHE A 436 5.01 1.36 3.32
C PHE A 436 3.86 2.35 3.43
N PRO A 437 3.82 3.33 2.54
CA PRO A 437 2.65 4.18 2.41
C PRO A 437 1.45 3.47 1.76
N ASN A 438 0.26 4.05 1.96
CA ASN A 438 -1.01 3.52 1.44
C ASN A 438 -0.99 3.29 -0.09
N GLY A 439 -1.30 2.07 -0.50
CA GLY A 439 -1.33 1.64 -1.91
C GLY A 439 0.06 1.38 -2.51
N LEU A 440 1.12 1.40 -1.70
CA LEU A 440 2.52 1.23 -2.13
C LEU A 440 3.23 0.07 -1.43
N ILE A 441 2.43 -0.87 -0.95
CA ILE A 441 2.89 -2.13 -0.40
C ILE A 441 3.28 -3.06 -1.57
N PRO A 442 4.52 -3.54 -1.66
CA PRO A 442 4.96 -4.51 -2.64
C PRO A 442 4.15 -5.81 -2.52
N PRO A 443 3.71 -6.41 -3.63
CA PRO A 443 3.08 -7.73 -3.64
C PRO A 443 3.86 -8.79 -2.87
N GLY A 444 5.19 -8.74 -2.98
CA GLY A 444 6.13 -9.56 -2.25
C GLY A 444 6.15 -9.32 -0.73
N SER A 445 5.50 -8.30 -0.18
CA SER A 445 5.34 -8.14 1.27
C SER A 445 4.02 -8.73 1.76
N MET A 446 3.06 -8.96 0.87
CA MET A 446 1.71 -9.41 1.18
C MET A 446 1.57 -10.92 1.05
N CYS A 447 0.41 -11.42 1.49
CA CYS A 447 0.06 -12.83 1.41
C CYS A 447 -1.20 -13.04 0.56
N SER A 448 -1.19 -14.13 -0.19
CA SER A 448 -2.33 -14.57 -1.00
C SER A 448 -3.51 -15.00 -0.12
N LEU A 449 -4.71 -14.63 -0.56
CA LEU A 449 -5.97 -15.11 0.01
C LEU A 449 -6.35 -16.51 -0.49
N GLY A 450 -5.63 -17.04 -1.48
CA GLY A 450 -5.99 -18.30 -2.14
C GLY A 450 -7.11 -18.16 -3.16
N VAL A 451 -7.56 -16.94 -3.46
CA VAL A 451 -8.62 -16.63 -4.44
C VAL A 451 -8.15 -15.58 -5.44
N ALA A 452 -8.23 -15.90 -6.74
CA ALA A 452 -8.08 -14.98 -7.88
C ALA A 452 -6.89 -13.98 -7.84
N GLY A 453 -5.78 -14.31 -7.16
CA GLY A 453 -4.64 -13.41 -7.03
C GLY A 453 -4.83 -12.25 -6.04
N HIS A 454 -5.90 -12.29 -5.23
CA HIS A 454 -6.13 -11.32 -4.17
C HIS A 454 -5.06 -11.43 -3.08
N LEU A 455 -4.60 -10.26 -2.65
CA LEU A 455 -3.59 -10.10 -1.61
C LEU A 455 -4.17 -9.27 -0.46
N LEU A 456 -3.74 -9.58 0.75
CA LEU A 456 -3.87 -8.73 1.93
C LEU A 456 -2.57 -8.74 2.71
N ARG A 457 -2.52 -7.87 3.71
CA ARG A 457 -1.63 -8.00 4.86
C ARG A 457 -1.59 -9.44 5.36
N CYS A 458 -0.42 -9.98 5.73
CA CYS A 458 -0.31 -11.42 6.00
C CYS A 458 -1.15 -11.93 7.18
N ASP A 459 -1.33 -11.11 8.22
CA ASP A 459 -2.25 -11.38 9.32
C ASP A 459 -3.72 -11.30 8.88
N ALA A 460 -4.11 -10.26 8.15
CA ALA A 460 -5.45 -10.14 7.58
C ALA A 460 -5.76 -11.28 6.60
N ALA A 461 -4.78 -11.71 5.80
CA ALA A 461 -4.90 -12.83 4.87
C ALA A 461 -5.08 -14.17 5.60
N ALA A 462 -4.37 -14.38 6.71
CA ALA A 462 -4.57 -15.56 7.55
C ALA A 462 -5.98 -15.57 8.15
N ALA A 463 -6.40 -14.45 8.73
CA ALA A 463 -7.74 -14.31 9.30
C ALA A 463 -8.84 -14.47 8.23
N TYR A 464 -8.60 -13.94 7.02
CA TYR A 464 -9.48 -14.11 5.88
C TYR A 464 -9.63 -15.58 5.48
N ARG A 465 -8.54 -16.36 5.46
CA ARG A 465 -8.60 -17.79 5.11
C ARG A 465 -9.42 -18.59 6.12
N GLU A 466 -9.31 -18.26 7.41
CA GLU A 466 -10.14 -18.87 8.46
C GLU A 466 -11.62 -18.48 8.29
N LEU A 467 -11.90 -17.19 8.05
CA LEU A 467 -13.26 -16.70 7.73
C LEU A 467 -13.84 -17.40 6.50
N ALA A 468 -13.05 -17.51 5.43
CA ALA A 468 -13.46 -18.14 4.18
C ALA A 468 -13.73 -19.64 4.36
N ALA A 469 -12.94 -20.34 5.18
CA ALA A 469 -13.19 -21.73 5.54
C ALA A 469 -14.49 -21.88 6.34
N ALA A 470 -14.74 -21.02 7.32
CA ALA A 470 -15.99 -21.01 8.08
C ALA A 470 -17.21 -20.71 7.20
N PHE A 471 -17.09 -19.74 6.28
CA PHE A 471 -18.15 -19.43 5.31
C PHE A 471 -18.44 -20.63 4.40
N ALA A 472 -17.40 -21.31 3.91
CA ALA A 472 -17.56 -22.49 3.07
C ALA A 472 -18.27 -23.64 3.78
N VAL A 473 -18.03 -23.82 5.09
CA VAL A 473 -18.78 -24.77 5.92
C VAL A 473 -20.26 -24.37 6.04
N ALA A 474 -20.55 -23.07 6.21
CA ALA A 474 -21.91 -22.59 6.40
C ALA A 474 -22.77 -22.65 5.12
N PHE A 475 -22.20 -22.31 3.96
CA PHE A 475 -22.94 -22.14 2.70
C PHE A 475 -22.62 -23.19 1.62
N GLY A 476 -21.66 -24.10 1.86
CA GLY A 476 -21.28 -25.15 0.92
C GLY A 476 -20.57 -24.64 -0.35
N ARG A 477 -20.08 -23.39 -0.34
CA ARG A 477 -19.40 -22.73 -1.48
C ARG A 477 -18.33 -21.76 -0.98
N PRO A 478 -17.27 -21.50 -1.77
CA PRO A 478 -16.21 -20.60 -1.35
C PRO A 478 -16.70 -19.16 -1.19
N LEU A 479 -16.05 -18.43 -0.28
CA LEU A 479 -16.26 -17.00 -0.12
C LEU A 479 -15.81 -16.25 -1.39
N CYS A 480 -16.69 -15.39 -1.91
CA CYS A 480 -16.50 -14.67 -3.16
C CYS A 480 -15.89 -13.30 -2.87
N THR A 481 -14.78 -12.97 -3.54
CA THR A 481 -14.07 -11.68 -3.39
C THR A 481 -14.02 -10.97 -4.73
N THR A 482 -14.32 -9.67 -4.73
CA THR A 482 -14.22 -8.80 -5.92
C THR A 482 -13.05 -7.83 -5.85
N ASP A 483 -12.72 -7.34 -4.66
CA ASP A 483 -11.59 -6.43 -4.47
C ASP A 483 -10.87 -6.76 -3.14
N SER A 484 -9.58 -6.44 -3.08
CA SER A 484 -8.78 -6.59 -1.86
C SER A 484 -7.72 -5.49 -1.79
N TYR A 485 -6.43 -5.79 -1.73
CA TYR A 485 -5.39 -4.78 -1.84
C TYR A 485 -5.46 -4.01 -3.17
N ARG A 486 -5.51 -2.68 -3.08
CA ARG A 486 -5.54 -1.78 -4.22
C ARG A 486 -4.32 -0.87 -4.23
N THR A 487 -3.58 -0.87 -5.35
CA THR A 487 -2.40 -0.02 -5.50
C THR A 487 -2.78 1.45 -5.56
N TYR A 488 -1.83 2.34 -5.23
CA TYR A 488 -2.00 3.78 -5.33
C TYR A 488 -2.41 4.19 -6.74
N ALA A 489 -1.72 3.69 -7.77
CA ALA A 489 -2.05 3.97 -9.16
C ALA A 489 -3.48 3.51 -9.53
N ALA A 490 -3.94 2.37 -9.01
CA ALA A 490 -5.31 1.92 -9.20
C ALA A 490 -6.32 2.83 -8.48
N GLN A 491 -6.00 3.28 -7.27
CA GLN A 491 -6.82 4.24 -6.52
C GLN A 491 -6.93 5.58 -7.25
N VAL A 492 -5.84 6.05 -7.87
CA VAL A 492 -5.82 7.27 -8.68
C VAL A 492 -6.76 7.16 -9.88
N ARG A 493 -6.72 6.03 -10.60
CA ARG A 493 -7.63 5.77 -11.72
C ARG A 493 -9.08 5.73 -11.25
N LEU A 494 -9.36 4.95 -10.20
CA LEU A 494 -10.71 4.80 -9.64
C LEU A 494 -11.28 6.14 -9.18
N TYR A 495 -10.47 6.96 -8.51
CA TYR A 495 -10.88 8.29 -8.06
C TYR A 495 -11.13 9.24 -9.23
N GLY A 496 -10.34 9.16 -10.32
CA GLY A 496 -10.58 9.92 -11.54
C GLY A 496 -11.88 9.55 -12.25
N GLU A 497 -12.30 8.28 -12.17
CA GLU A 497 -13.55 7.80 -12.78
C GLU A 497 -14.77 8.04 -11.89
N LYS A 498 -14.63 7.90 -10.56
CA LYS A 498 -15.73 7.90 -9.58
C LYS A 498 -15.37 8.65 -8.29
N PRO A 499 -15.18 9.98 -8.33
CA PRO A 499 -14.67 10.75 -7.19
C PRO A 499 -15.61 10.79 -5.97
N GLU A 500 -16.92 10.55 -6.16
CA GLU A 500 -17.89 10.54 -5.06
C GLU A 500 -17.94 9.22 -4.27
N LEU A 501 -17.48 8.13 -4.89
CA LEU A 501 -17.49 6.77 -4.33
C LEU A 501 -16.09 6.28 -3.93
N ALA A 502 -15.04 6.84 -4.52
CA ALA A 502 -13.68 6.45 -4.24
C ALA A 502 -13.08 7.26 -3.08
N ALA A 503 -12.37 6.58 -2.18
CA ALA A 503 -11.50 7.26 -1.23
C ALA A 503 -10.41 8.07 -1.94
N VAL A 504 -10.00 9.19 -1.34
CA VAL A 504 -8.88 9.99 -1.85
C VAL A 504 -7.64 9.09 -1.97
N PRO A 505 -6.88 9.16 -3.08
CA PRO A 505 -5.64 8.39 -3.22
C PRO A 505 -4.71 8.54 -2.01
N GLY A 506 -4.29 7.41 -1.45
CA GLY A 506 -3.47 7.37 -0.25
C GLY A 506 -4.23 7.26 1.08
N THR A 507 -5.57 7.20 1.07
CA THR A 507 -6.37 7.09 2.30
C THR A 507 -7.34 5.90 2.32
N SER A 508 -7.24 4.96 1.37
CA SER A 508 -8.19 3.84 1.27
C SER A 508 -7.76 2.66 2.13
N GLU A 509 -8.66 2.01 2.87
CA GLU A 509 -8.34 0.77 3.60
C GLU A 509 -7.88 -0.38 2.70
N HIS A 510 -8.35 -0.43 1.44
CA HIS A 510 -7.80 -1.32 0.42
C HIS A 510 -6.30 -1.06 0.16
N GLY A 511 -5.87 0.19 0.22
CA GLY A 511 -4.46 0.57 0.07
C GLY A 511 -3.59 0.14 1.26
N TRP A 512 -4.18 -0.20 2.40
CA TRP A 512 -3.45 -0.78 3.54
C TRP A 512 -3.42 -2.31 3.50
N GLY A 513 -4.09 -2.93 2.51
CA GLY A 513 -4.27 -4.38 2.46
C GLY A 513 -5.11 -4.89 3.63
N LEU A 514 -6.05 -4.06 4.10
CA LEU A 514 -6.90 -4.31 5.26
C LEU A 514 -8.38 -4.49 4.90
N ALA A 515 -8.79 -4.17 3.67
CA ALA A 515 -10.17 -4.29 3.25
C ALA A 515 -10.36 -5.36 2.17
N VAL A 516 -11.54 -5.96 2.17
CA VAL A 516 -12.04 -6.84 1.11
C VAL A 516 -13.43 -6.41 0.69
N ASP A 517 -13.70 -6.48 -0.61
CA ASP A 517 -15.04 -6.38 -1.16
C ASP A 517 -15.53 -7.78 -1.52
N LEU A 518 -16.71 -8.14 -1.03
CA LEU A 518 -17.25 -9.49 -1.08
C LEU A 518 -18.51 -9.59 -1.94
N CYS A 519 -18.66 -10.72 -2.63
CA CYS A 519 -19.77 -11.01 -3.53
C CYS A 519 -20.53 -12.28 -3.15
N GLY A 520 -21.42 -12.72 -4.05
CA GLY A 520 -22.14 -13.98 -3.91
C GLY A 520 -23.24 -13.92 -2.85
N GLY A 521 -23.94 -12.80 -2.73
CA GLY A 521 -25.01 -12.57 -1.77
C GLY A 521 -24.65 -11.54 -0.70
N ILE A 522 -23.38 -11.44 -0.33
CA ILE A 522 -22.90 -10.49 0.69
C ILE A 522 -23.04 -9.04 0.20
N GLU A 523 -22.93 -8.79 -1.11
CA GLU A 523 -23.03 -7.46 -1.73
C GLU A 523 -24.42 -6.83 -1.67
N ARG A 524 -25.38 -7.45 -0.97
CA ARG A 524 -26.75 -6.96 -0.78
C ARG A 524 -27.18 -7.12 0.67
N PHE A 525 -27.69 -6.05 1.25
CA PHE A 525 -28.29 -6.09 2.58
C PHE A 525 -29.47 -7.08 2.65
N GLY A 526 -29.64 -7.70 3.82
CA GLY A 526 -30.77 -8.57 4.12
C GLY A 526 -30.70 -9.98 3.53
N THR A 527 -29.62 -10.32 2.80
CA THR A 527 -29.37 -11.71 2.38
C THR A 527 -28.93 -12.57 3.57
N PRO A 528 -29.15 -13.89 3.53
CA PRO A 528 -28.63 -14.81 4.54
C PRO A 528 -27.11 -14.73 4.68
N GLU A 529 -26.39 -14.54 3.57
CA GLU A 529 -24.94 -14.42 3.55
C GLU A 529 -24.45 -13.14 4.24
N TYR A 530 -25.08 -11.99 3.97
CA TYR A 530 -24.76 -10.74 4.64
C TYR A 530 -25.05 -10.83 6.15
N ALA A 531 -26.21 -11.38 6.54
CA ALA A 531 -26.56 -11.55 7.95
C ALA A 531 -25.58 -12.47 8.69
N TRP A 532 -25.10 -13.53 8.03
CA TRP A 532 -24.06 -14.39 8.59
C TRP A 532 -22.74 -13.65 8.78
N MET A 533 -22.32 -12.86 7.78
CA MET A 533 -21.11 -12.03 7.89
C MET A 533 -21.19 -11.06 9.07
N VAL A 534 -22.32 -10.37 9.26
CA VAL A 534 -22.52 -9.46 10.41
C VAL A 534 -22.39 -10.19 11.75
N ALA A 535 -22.88 -11.43 11.83
CA ALA A 535 -22.84 -12.22 13.06
C ALA A 535 -21.46 -12.84 13.35
N GLU A 536 -20.74 -13.29 12.33
CA GLU A 536 -19.58 -14.18 12.50
C GLU A 536 -18.24 -13.52 12.15
N ALA A 537 -18.19 -12.53 11.25
CA ALA A 537 -16.94 -11.98 10.73
C ALA A 537 -16.03 -11.40 11.82
N GLY A 538 -16.64 -10.81 12.86
CA GLY A 538 -15.91 -10.23 14.00
C GLY A 538 -15.05 -11.25 14.76
N ARG A 539 -15.43 -12.54 14.77
CA ARG A 539 -14.64 -13.62 15.38
C ARG A 539 -13.30 -13.85 14.70
N PHE A 540 -13.20 -13.41 13.44
CA PHE A 540 -12.02 -13.51 12.60
C PHE A 540 -11.37 -12.12 12.42
N GLY A 541 -11.77 -11.12 13.20
CA GLY A 541 -11.19 -9.77 13.15
C GLY A 541 -11.67 -8.91 11.98
N PHE A 542 -12.71 -9.32 11.23
CA PHE A 542 -13.32 -8.50 10.18
C PHE A 542 -14.58 -7.79 10.68
N VAL A 543 -14.74 -6.53 10.32
CA VAL A 543 -15.87 -5.69 10.72
C VAL A 543 -16.54 -5.06 9.49
N HIS A 544 -17.85 -4.86 9.58
CA HIS A 544 -18.58 -4.00 8.65
C HIS A 544 -18.53 -2.56 9.19
N PRO A 545 -17.84 -1.62 8.54
CA PRO A 545 -17.64 -0.31 9.10
C PRO A 545 -18.94 0.50 9.07
N GLY A 546 -19.19 1.29 10.12
CA GLY A 546 -20.47 2.00 10.28
C GLY A 546 -20.77 3.04 9.19
N TRP A 547 -19.76 3.52 8.45
CA TRP A 547 -19.98 4.41 7.30
C TRP A 547 -20.55 3.68 6.08
N ALA A 548 -20.32 2.36 5.98
CA ALA A 548 -20.80 1.51 4.88
C ALA A 548 -22.20 0.93 5.15
N ASP A 549 -22.75 1.16 6.35
CA ASP A 549 -24.07 0.67 6.76
C ASP A 549 -25.22 1.53 6.20
N GLN A 550 -26.44 0.99 6.27
CA GLN A 550 -27.64 1.63 5.72
C GLN A 550 -27.94 2.99 6.35
N GLY A 551 -28.28 3.98 5.51
CA GLY A 551 -28.77 5.29 5.94
C GLY A 551 -27.72 6.39 5.99
N GLY A 552 -26.48 6.10 5.56
CA GLY A 552 -25.37 7.05 5.49
C GLY A 552 -25.19 7.74 4.12
N GLY A 553 -25.88 7.30 3.06
CA GLY A 553 -25.73 7.83 1.70
C GLY A 553 -24.48 7.37 0.95
N ARG A 554 -23.72 6.43 1.53
CA ARG A 554 -22.53 5.76 0.97
C ARG A 554 -22.53 4.27 1.34
N GLU A 555 -23.69 3.64 1.19
CA GLU A 555 -23.91 2.27 1.60
C GLU A 555 -23.06 1.28 0.77
N GLU A 556 -22.26 0.47 1.44
CA GLU A 556 -21.38 -0.54 0.83
C GLU A 556 -21.52 -1.89 1.57
N PRO A 557 -22.59 -2.66 1.34
CA PRO A 557 -22.80 -3.96 2.00
C PRO A 557 -21.70 -4.99 1.69
N TRP A 558 -21.00 -4.81 0.57
CA TRP A 558 -19.89 -5.66 0.15
C TRP A 558 -18.58 -5.37 0.90
N HIS A 559 -18.42 -4.21 1.56
CA HIS A 559 -17.12 -3.75 2.06
C HIS A 559 -16.86 -4.18 3.51
N TRP A 560 -15.74 -4.85 3.75
CA TRP A 560 -15.36 -5.35 5.07
C TRP A 560 -13.90 -5.02 5.39
N GLU A 561 -13.65 -4.54 6.61
CA GLU A 561 -12.34 -4.08 7.08
C GLU A 561 -11.78 -5.03 8.15
N TYR A 562 -10.48 -5.30 8.11
CA TYR A 562 -9.78 -6.07 9.14
C TYR A 562 -9.31 -5.13 10.27
N ALA A 563 -9.89 -5.30 11.45
CA ALA A 563 -9.60 -4.50 12.65
C ALA A 563 -8.62 -5.19 13.63
N GLY A 564 -8.20 -6.43 13.35
CA GLY A 564 -7.44 -7.26 14.28
C GLY A 564 -8.34 -8.05 15.22
N GLY A 565 -7.89 -9.25 15.59
CA GLY A 565 -8.57 -10.14 16.55
C GLY A 565 -8.00 -10.08 17.96
#